data_AF-A0A0F9U1G1-F1
#
_entry.id   AF-A0A0F9U1G1-F1
#
_cell.length_a   1.000
_cell.length_b   1.000
_cell.length_c   1.000
_cell.angle_alpha   90.00
_cell.angle_beta   90.00
_cell.angle_gamma   90.00
#
_symmetry.space_group_name_H-M   'P 1'
#
loop_
_entity.id
_entity.type
_entity.pdbx_description
1 polymer ?
#
loop_
_entity_poly.entity_id
_entity_poly.type
_entity_poly.pdbx_seq_one_letter_code
_entity_poly.pdbx_strand_id
1 'polypeptide(L)'
;GTLQRLPKLMPEGVVRELAYTGRKFSAQEAQGVGFVNALYADREALIAGVMDIAAQIAANSPLAVTGCKEMLNYSRDHSVADSLKYMATWQAGMFRPTDMVKTFQAKAQKQAPQYDDLFAVKNLFES
;
A
#
# COMPACT_ATOMS: atom_id res chain seq x y z
N GLY A 1 -17.96 8.90 -2.34
CA GLY A 1 -16.61 8.39 -2.03
C GLY A 1 -16.48 8.03 -0.57
N THR A 2 -16.57 9.02 0.33
CA THR A 2 -16.35 8.86 1.77
C THR A 2 -17.20 7.75 2.39
N LEU A 3 -18.53 7.76 2.20
CA LEU A 3 -19.42 6.74 2.78
C LEU A 3 -19.20 5.32 2.24
N GLN A 4 -18.58 5.17 1.06
CA GLN A 4 -18.29 3.87 0.45
C GLN A 4 -16.91 3.31 0.85
N ARG A 5 -15.96 4.19 1.23
CA ARG A 5 -14.57 3.81 1.52
C ARG A 5 -14.23 3.89 3.00
N LEU A 6 -14.72 4.90 3.70
CA LEU A 6 -14.35 5.16 5.10
C LEU A 6 -14.71 4.00 6.06
N PRO A 7 -15.88 3.33 5.92
CA PRO A 7 -16.18 2.12 6.70
C PRO A 7 -15.21 0.95 6.48
N LYS A 8 -14.44 0.96 5.40
CA LYS A 8 -13.42 -0.05 5.08
C LYS A 8 -12.03 0.30 5.63
N LEU A 9 -11.88 1.48 6.26
CA LEU A 9 -10.60 2.01 6.74
C LEU A 9 -10.58 2.25 8.26
N MET A 10 -11.75 2.40 8.90
CA MET A 10 -11.88 2.66 10.33
C MET A 10 -13.18 2.04 10.88
N PRO A 11 -13.34 1.89 12.21
CA PRO A 11 -14.53 1.28 12.80
C PRO A 11 -15.84 1.93 12.34
N GLU A 12 -16.77 1.12 11.84
CA GLU A 12 -18.02 1.61 11.23
C GLU A 12 -18.87 2.46 12.19
N GLY A 13 -18.86 2.15 13.49
CA GLY A 13 -19.56 2.95 14.50
C GLY A 13 -19.11 4.40 14.54
N VAL A 14 -17.79 4.64 14.49
CA VAL A 14 -17.20 5.98 14.44
C VAL A 14 -17.59 6.69 13.14
N VAL A 15 -17.58 5.97 12.02
CA VAL A 15 -18.01 6.52 10.72
C VAL A 15 -19.45 7.01 10.77
N ARG A 16 -20.36 6.20 11.33
CA ARG A 16 -21.78 6.57 11.46
C ARG A 16 -21.96 7.78 12.37
N GLU A 17 -21.27 7.82 13.51
CA GLU A 17 -21.30 8.98 14.40
C GLU A 17 -20.85 10.26 13.69
N LEU A 18 -19.69 10.24 13.02
CA LEU A 18 -19.18 11.39 12.27
C LEU A 18 -20.13 11.81 11.13
N ALA A 19 -20.67 10.84 10.39
CA ALA A 19 -21.57 11.11 9.26
C ALA A 19 -22.91 11.72 9.69
N TYR A 20 -23.46 11.29 10.83
CA TYR A 20 -24.75 11.78 11.32
C TYR A 20 -24.64 13.09 12.09
N THR A 21 -23.56 13.27 12.85
CA THR A 21 -23.39 14.47 13.69
C THR A 21 -22.70 15.62 12.97
N GLY A 22 -21.90 15.33 11.94
CA GLY A 22 -21.07 16.33 11.26
C GLY A 22 -20.05 17.02 12.18
N ARG A 23 -19.73 16.44 13.35
CA ARG A 23 -18.83 17.05 14.32
C ARG A 23 -17.39 17.14 13.81
N LYS A 24 -16.58 17.97 14.48
CA LYS A 24 -15.14 18.01 14.22
C LYS A 24 -14.49 16.68 14.61
N PHE A 25 -13.54 16.24 13.79
CA PHE A 25 -12.77 15.03 13.96
C PHE A 25 -11.29 15.41 14.14
N SER A 26 -10.73 15.16 15.33
CA SER A 26 -9.37 15.59 15.67
C SER A 26 -8.32 14.61 15.15
N ALA A 27 -7.08 15.07 15.02
CA ALA A 27 -5.96 14.23 14.58
C ALA A 27 -5.65 13.12 15.61
N GLN A 28 -5.75 13.42 16.90
CA GLN A 28 -5.54 12.47 18.00
C GLN A 28 -6.59 11.36 17.96
N GLU A 29 -7.86 11.72 17.77
CA GLU A 29 -8.93 10.74 17.61
C GLU A 29 -8.72 9.90 16.35
N ALA A 30 -8.37 10.54 15.23
CA ALA A 30 -8.06 9.85 13.97
C ALA A 30 -6.94 8.82 14.13
N GLN A 31 -5.88 9.12 14.88
CA GLN A 31 -4.84 8.16 15.17
C GLN A 31 -5.35 7.03 16.08
N GLY A 32 -6.10 7.37 17.13
CA GLY A 32 -6.64 6.40 18.08
C GLY A 32 -7.57 5.36 17.47
N VAL A 33 -8.29 5.72 16.39
CA VAL A 33 -9.18 4.80 15.65
C VAL A 33 -8.53 4.18 14.41
N GLY A 34 -7.23 4.41 14.19
CA GLY A 34 -6.47 3.84 13.07
C GLY A 34 -6.72 4.47 11.70
N PHE A 35 -7.32 5.66 11.64
CA PHE A 35 -7.54 6.38 10.38
C PHE A 35 -6.25 6.99 9.83
N VAL A 36 -5.37 7.44 10.71
CA VAL A 36 -4.02 7.91 10.38
C VAL A 36 -3.00 7.10 11.17
N ASN A 37 -1.84 6.81 10.57
CA ASN A 37 -0.83 5.95 11.18
C ASN A 37 0.04 6.69 12.21
N ALA A 38 0.32 7.98 11.98
CA ALA A 38 1.22 8.77 12.80
C ALA A 38 0.81 10.24 12.85
N LEU A 39 1.14 10.90 13.97
CA LEU A 39 1.03 12.34 14.15
C LEU A 39 2.42 12.94 14.28
N TYR A 40 2.58 14.16 13.78
CA TYR A 40 3.84 14.89 13.80
C TYR A 40 3.61 16.26 14.43
N ALA A 41 4.65 16.81 15.06
CA ALA A 41 4.58 18.09 15.76
C ALA A 41 4.25 19.25 14.82
N ASP A 42 4.81 19.20 13.60
CA ASP A 42 4.64 20.21 12.57
C ASP A 42 4.75 19.61 11.16
N ARG A 43 4.61 20.49 10.16
CA ARG A 43 4.66 20.12 8.75
C ARG A 43 6.04 19.65 8.30
N GLU A 44 7.11 20.19 8.85
CA GLU A 44 8.47 19.83 8.45
C GLU A 44 8.80 18.41 8.91
N ALA A 45 8.49 18.11 10.17
CA ALA A 45 8.60 16.77 10.74
C ALA A 45 7.72 15.76 9.99
N LEU A 46 6.48 16.15 9.61
CA LEU A 46 5.60 15.31 8.79
C LEU A 46 6.24 14.94 7.45
N ILE A 47 6.79 15.92 6.72
CA ILE A 47 7.41 15.67 5.42
C ILE A 47 8.63 14.78 5.56
N ALA A 48 9.49 15.03 6.55
CA ALA A 48 10.66 14.20 6.81
C ALA A 48 10.26 12.74 7.08
N GLY A 49 9.32 12.50 8.01
CA GLY A 49 8.88 11.14 8.33
C GLY A 49 8.20 10.42 7.16
N VAL A 50 7.42 11.14 6.34
CA VAL A 50 6.79 10.57 5.14
C VAL A 50 7.84 10.21 4.08
N MET A 51 8.87 11.05 3.89
CA MET A 51 9.94 10.76 2.92
C MET A 51 10.80 9.57 3.35
N ASP A 52 11.04 9.38 4.65
CA ASP A 52 11.72 8.20 5.17
C ASP A 52 10.93 6.91 4.89
N ILE A 53 9.61 6.95 5.06
CA ILE A 53 8.73 5.81 4.72
C ILE A 53 8.75 5.58 3.20
N ALA A 54 8.69 6.64 2.39
CA ALA A 54 8.74 6.53 0.94
C ALA A 54 10.07 5.90 0.46
N ALA A 55 11.20 6.29 1.06
CA ALA A 55 12.50 5.70 0.79
C ALA A 55 12.54 4.21 1.15
N GLN A 56 11.95 3.81 2.28
CA GLN A 56 11.83 2.40 2.66
C GLN A 56 10.99 1.60 1.66
N ILE A 57 9.88 2.16 1.17
CA ILE A 57 9.05 1.51 0.14
C ILE A 57 9.85 1.36 -1.16
N ALA A 58 10.51 2.43 -1.62
CA ALA A 58 11.28 2.47 -2.86
C ALA A 58 12.52 1.55 -2.85
N ALA A 59 13.01 1.17 -1.67
CA ALA A 59 14.10 0.20 -1.54
C ALA A 59 13.69 -1.26 -1.82
N ASN A 60 12.40 -1.54 -2.04
CA ASN A 60 11.90 -2.88 -2.37
C ASN A 60 11.69 -3.04 -3.88
N SER A 61 11.54 -4.29 -4.34
CA SER A 61 11.19 -4.57 -5.75
C SER A 61 9.92 -3.79 -6.15
N PRO A 62 9.98 -2.97 -7.22
CA PRO A 62 8.81 -2.24 -7.73
C PRO A 62 7.64 -3.17 -8.07
N LEU A 63 7.95 -4.38 -8.58
CA LEU A 63 6.94 -5.40 -8.87
C LEU A 63 6.30 -5.94 -7.60
N ALA A 64 7.10 -6.21 -6.56
CA ALA A 64 6.57 -6.67 -5.28
C ALA A 64 5.63 -5.64 -4.65
N VAL A 65 6.05 -4.36 -4.60
CA VAL A 65 5.22 -3.26 -4.06
C VAL A 65 3.92 -3.11 -4.85
N THR A 66 4.00 -3.16 -6.19
CA THR A 66 2.83 -3.06 -7.07
C THR A 66 1.89 -4.24 -6.89
N GLY A 67 2.42 -5.47 -6.84
CA GLY A 67 1.64 -6.67 -6.57
C GLY A 67 0.93 -6.62 -5.22
N CYS A 68 1.64 -6.25 -4.15
CA CYS A 68 1.04 -6.07 -2.83
C CYS A 68 -0.11 -5.07 -2.86
N LYS A 69 0.09 -3.91 -3.50
CA LYS A 69 -0.94 -2.88 -3.62
C LYS A 69 -2.17 -3.40 -4.37
N GLU A 70 -1.97 -4.12 -5.48
CA GLU A 70 -3.07 -4.69 -6.27
C GLU A 70 -3.86 -5.72 -5.47
N MET A 71 -3.17 -6.66 -4.82
CA MET A 71 -3.81 -7.70 -4.02
C MET A 71 -4.58 -7.14 -2.82
N LEU A 72 -4.01 -6.14 -2.12
CA LEU A 72 -4.70 -5.48 -1.01
C LEU A 72 -5.97 -4.76 -1.49
N ASN A 73 -5.90 -4.06 -2.63
CA ASN A 73 -7.06 -3.40 -3.21
C ASN A 73 -8.14 -4.40 -3.65
N TYR A 74 -7.76 -5.50 -4.31
CA TYR A 74 -8.68 -6.54 -4.72
C TYR A 74 -9.35 -7.18 -3.51
N SER A 75 -8.57 -7.59 -2.50
CA SER A 75 -9.08 -8.29 -1.31
C SER A 75 -10.09 -7.50 -0.49
N ARG A 76 -10.07 -6.17 -0.58
CA ARG A 76 -11.02 -5.29 0.10
C ARG A 76 -12.47 -5.55 -0.32
N ASP A 77 -12.68 -5.94 -1.57
CA ASP A 77 -14.00 -6.01 -2.21
C ASP A 77 -14.40 -7.43 -2.63
N HIS A 78 -13.61 -8.44 -2.26
CA HIS A 78 -13.79 -9.84 -2.64
C HIS A 78 -13.66 -10.79 -1.46
N SER A 79 -14.16 -12.01 -1.59
CA SER A 79 -13.98 -13.03 -0.56
C SER A 79 -12.51 -13.42 -0.39
N VAL A 80 -12.15 -13.98 0.76
CA VAL A 80 -10.79 -14.51 1.00
C VAL A 80 -10.45 -15.58 -0.04
N ALA A 81 -11.40 -16.47 -0.38
CA ALA A 81 -11.20 -17.53 -1.35
C ALA A 81 -10.92 -16.98 -2.76
N ASP A 82 -11.66 -15.97 -3.20
CA ASP A 82 -11.43 -15.34 -4.50
C ASP A 82 -10.11 -14.57 -4.54
N SER A 83 -9.79 -13.87 -3.44
CA SER A 83 -8.53 -13.14 -3.30
C SER A 83 -7.32 -14.06 -3.35
N LEU A 84 -7.39 -15.23 -2.70
CA LEU A 84 -6.31 -16.23 -2.74
C LEU A 84 -6.14 -16.85 -4.12
N LYS A 85 -7.25 -17.15 -4.82
CA LYS A 85 -7.21 -17.62 -6.22
C LYS A 85 -6.57 -16.56 -7.13
N TYR A 86 -6.99 -15.30 -7.00
CA TYR A 86 -6.44 -14.21 -7.78
C TYR A 86 -4.95 -14.00 -7.50
N MET A 87 -4.54 -14.05 -6.23
CA MET A 87 -3.13 -14.00 -5.83
C MET A 87 -2.32 -15.13 -6.45
N ALA A 88 -2.83 -16.38 -6.47
CA ALA A 88 -2.14 -17.50 -7.09
C ALA A 88 -1.94 -17.29 -8.60
N THR A 89 -2.98 -16.82 -9.30
CA THR A 89 -2.88 -16.48 -10.74
C THR A 89 -1.88 -15.35 -10.99
N TRP A 90 -1.93 -14.27 -10.19
CA TRP A 90 -1.00 -13.16 -10.29
C TRP A 90 0.44 -13.62 -10.09
N GLN A 91 0.71 -14.40 -9.03
CA GLN A 91 2.04 -14.92 -8.75
C GLN A 91 2.53 -15.81 -9.89
N ALA A 92 1.71 -16.73 -10.41
CA ALA A 92 2.10 -17.59 -11.51
C ALA A 92 2.50 -16.81 -12.78
N GLY A 93 1.82 -15.69 -13.08
CA GLY A 93 2.11 -14.87 -14.26
C GLY A 93 3.23 -13.85 -14.07
N MET A 94 3.36 -13.28 -12.88
CA MET A 94 4.26 -12.15 -12.62
C MET A 94 5.54 -12.55 -11.87
N PHE A 95 5.72 -13.80 -11.46
CA PHE A 95 6.90 -14.20 -10.69
C PHE A 95 8.21 -13.87 -11.42
N ARG A 96 9.03 -13.01 -10.80
CA ARG A 96 10.37 -12.62 -11.28
C ARG A 96 11.46 -13.14 -10.33
N PRO A 97 12.00 -14.35 -10.54
CA PRO A 97 13.06 -14.91 -9.70
C PRO A 97 14.30 -14.02 -9.57
N THR A 98 14.58 -13.22 -10.60
CA THR A 98 15.72 -12.29 -10.66
C THR A 98 15.72 -11.27 -9.52
N ASP A 99 14.55 -10.78 -9.12
CA ASP A 99 14.44 -9.79 -8.04
C ASP A 99 14.80 -10.42 -6.70
N MET A 100 14.41 -11.68 -6.47
CA MET A 100 14.82 -12.41 -5.27
C MET A 100 16.34 -12.60 -5.23
N VAL A 101 16.95 -13.00 -6.35
CA VAL A 101 18.42 -13.16 -6.44
C VAL A 101 19.13 -11.84 -6.15
N LYS A 102 18.71 -10.74 -6.77
CA LYS A 102 19.24 -9.39 -6.54
C LYS A 102 19.13 -8.99 -5.06
N THR A 103 17.99 -9.29 -4.43
CA THR A 103 17.76 -9.03 -3.00
C THR A 103 18.74 -9.79 -2.12
N PHE A 104 18.89 -11.11 -2.34
CA PHE A 104 19.79 -11.94 -1.54
C PHE A 104 21.26 -11.56 -1.74
N GLN A 105 21.67 -11.25 -2.98
CA GLN A 105 23.02 -10.80 -3.29
C GLN A 105 23.34 -9.46 -2.62
N ALA A 106 22.46 -8.48 -2.75
CA ALA A 106 22.63 -7.17 -2.12
C ALA A 106 22.73 -7.28 -0.59
N LYS A 107 21.87 -8.12 0.02
CA LYS A 107 21.94 -8.42 1.45
C LYS A 107 23.27 -9.06 1.87
N ALA A 108 23.76 -10.04 1.10
CA ALA A 108 25.04 -10.69 1.37
C ALA A 108 26.22 -9.70 1.25
N GLN A 109 26.14 -8.75 0.31
CA GLN A 109 27.16 -7.73 0.06
C GLN A 109 27.00 -6.48 0.93
N LYS A 110 25.96 -6.40 1.77
CA LYS A 110 25.58 -5.21 2.56
C LYS A 110 25.42 -3.95 1.70
N GLN A 111 24.88 -4.12 0.50
CA GLN A 111 24.57 -3.05 -0.44
C GLN A 111 23.06 -2.97 -0.67
N ALA A 112 22.60 -1.86 -1.25
CA ALA A 112 21.21 -1.71 -1.66
C ALA A 112 20.93 -2.51 -2.95
N PRO A 113 19.84 -3.28 -3.02
CA PRO A 113 19.47 -3.99 -4.24
C PRO A 113 19.07 -3.02 -5.36
N GLN A 114 19.50 -3.32 -6.58
CA GLN A 114 19.10 -2.59 -7.78
C GLN A 114 18.12 -3.44 -8.60
N TYR A 115 16.85 -3.06 -8.58
CA TYR A 115 15.79 -3.72 -9.34
C TYR A 115 15.61 -3.07 -10.71
N ASP A 116 15.10 -3.84 -11.67
CA ASP A 116 14.70 -3.24 -12.95
C ASP A 116 13.32 -2.58 -12.75
N ASP A 117 13.07 -1.51 -13.50
CA ASP A 117 11.76 -0.87 -13.51
C ASP A 117 10.66 -1.82 -14.01
N LEU A 118 9.42 -1.43 -13.71
CA LEU A 118 8.25 -2.08 -14.30
C LEU A 118 8.25 -1.86 -15.80
N PHE A 119 7.73 -2.84 -16.54
CA PHE A 119 7.49 -2.66 -17.96
C PHE A 119 6.52 -1.50 -18.18
N ALA A 120 6.80 -0.69 -19.20
CA ALA A 120 5.90 0.37 -19.61
C ALA A 120 4.52 -0.21 -19.91
N VAL A 121 3.46 0.47 -19.44
CA VAL A 121 2.09 0.13 -19.80
C VAL A 121 1.94 0.39 -21.30
N LYS A 122 1.93 -0.69 -22.08
CA LYS A 122 1.57 -0.64 -23.50
C LYS A 122 0.08 -0.83 -23.60
N ASN A 123 -0.63 0.12 -24.21
CA ASN A 123 -2.03 -0.08 -24.54
C ASN A 123 -2.10 -1.23 -25.55
N LEU A 124 -2.93 -2.23 -25.26
CA LEU A 124 -3.07 -3.46 -26.05
C LEU A 124 -3.44 -3.22 -27.53
N PHE A 125 -3.86 -2.01 -27.88
CA PHE A 125 -4.36 -1.64 -29.20
C PHE A 125 -3.77 -0.34 -29.76
N GLU A 126 -2.74 0.22 -29.12
CA GLU A 126 -2.01 1.34 -29.74
C GLU A 126 -0.79 0.77 -30.48
N SER A 127 -0.91 0.80 -31.81
CA SER A 127 0.12 0.44 -32.80
C SER A 127 1.29 1.40 -32.78
#